data_AF-A0A9P9AV02-F1
#
_entry.id   AF-A0A9P9AV02-F1
#
_cell.length_a   1.000
_cell.length_b   1.000
_cell.length_c   1.000
_cell.angle_alpha   90.00
_cell.angle_beta   90.00
_cell.angle_gamma   90.00
#
_symmetry.space_group_name_H-M   'P 1'
#
loop_
_entity.id
_entity.type
_entity.pdbx_description
1 polymer ?
#
loop_
_entity_poly.entity_id
_entity_poly.type
_entity_poly.pdbx_seq_one_letter_code
_entity_poly.pdbx_strand_id
1 'polypeptide(L)'
;MPSFLRPWLGLVIAAAIVRAQNVQSIDWEADQCDCFLADGVEPGYYTEHVFFDFRGLSDYAGISDIMTGENQSMEADLASKYFERKEWKSFWEIQSWSNRRSTVLAFSARALMVNSPNNIYIQENDDKKPTSEAFLTKRTNRLETFQVASEFGSVDRFHHLSIRFLGRVTGKPGACMAMFTYVPADEIMDVQEADLEMLTRKDSCRIHYTNHPGYSVDGKVFPEATRNTTLPDGLRWDDWVEHRLDWTPTRSIWCANGIQSANISFQVPRDPSLIIFNALGWRRCMGRQHDRQWRSIHAVPVARDGLQHQ
;
A
#
# COMPACT_ATOMS: atom_id res chain seq x y z
N MET A 1 -41.47 -23.18 -86.27
CA MET A 1 -40.90 -21.82 -86.06
C MET A 1 -41.94 -20.99 -85.31
N PRO A 2 -41.57 -20.09 -84.37
CA PRO A 2 -40.24 -19.53 -84.15
C PRO A 2 -39.59 -19.92 -82.81
N SER A 3 -38.28 -19.70 -82.82
CA SER A 3 -37.24 -19.87 -81.81
C SER A 3 -37.31 -18.86 -80.66
N PHE A 4 -36.98 -19.31 -79.43
CA PHE A 4 -36.60 -18.42 -78.33
C PHE A 4 -35.23 -18.85 -77.77
N LEU A 5 -34.22 -18.03 -78.07
CA LEU A 5 -32.90 -18.01 -77.44
C LEU A 5 -33.00 -17.29 -76.09
N ARG A 6 -32.57 -17.93 -75.00
CA ARG A 6 -32.34 -17.29 -73.70
C ARG A 6 -30.88 -16.82 -73.62
N PRO A 7 -30.60 -15.52 -73.40
CA PRO A 7 -29.25 -15.05 -73.18
C PRO A 7 -28.84 -15.24 -71.72
N TRP A 8 -27.57 -15.64 -71.55
CA TRP A 8 -26.84 -15.70 -70.30
C TRP A 8 -26.62 -14.28 -69.74
N LEU A 9 -27.08 -14.02 -68.50
CA LEU A 9 -26.62 -12.84 -67.74
C LEU A 9 -25.38 -13.23 -66.94
N GLY A 10 -24.23 -12.68 -67.33
CA GLY A 10 -23.00 -12.72 -66.55
C GLY A 10 -23.12 -11.85 -65.29
N LEU A 11 -22.65 -12.40 -64.17
CA LEU A 11 -22.56 -11.70 -62.89
C LEU A 11 -21.39 -10.69 -62.95
N VAL A 12 -21.69 -9.39 -62.85
CA VAL A 12 -20.66 -8.35 -62.66
C VAL A 12 -20.40 -8.22 -61.16
N ILE A 13 -19.22 -8.69 -60.72
CA ILE A 13 -18.74 -8.45 -59.35
C ILE A 13 -18.13 -7.04 -59.33
N ALA A 14 -18.83 -6.10 -58.69
CA ALA A 14 -18.26 -4.78 -58.39
C ALA A 14 -17.30 -4.92 -57.20
N ALA A 15 -15.99 -4.84 -57.48
CA ALA A 15 -14.97 -4.74 -56.44
C ALA A 15 -15.01 -3.33 -55.83
N ALA A 16 -15.46 -3.22 -54.57
CA ALA A 16 -15.36 -1.98 -53.81
C ALA A 16 -13.88 -1.74 -53.44
N ILE A 17 -13.25 -0.76 -54.08
CA ILE A 17 -11.94 -0.26 -53.68
C ILE A 17 -12.15 0.56 -52.41
N VAL A 18 -11.88 -0.03 -51.24
CA VAL A 18 -11.75 0.72 -49.99
C VAL A 18 -10.45 1.52 -50.08
N ARG A 19 -10.56 2.83 -50.28
CA ARG A 19 -9.42 3.73 -50.08
C ARG A 19 -9.13 3.75 -48.58
N ALA A 20 -8.01 3.15 -48.17
CA ALA A 20 -7.44 3.40 -46.86
C ALA A 20 -7.15 4.90 -46.77
N GLN A 21 -7.93 5.61 -45.95
CA GLN A 21 -7.55 6.96 -45.55
C GLN A 21 -6.32 6.80 -44.65
N ASN A 22 -5.20 7.41 -45.05
CA ASN A 22 -4.10 7.68 -44.13
C ASN A 22 -4.66 8.59 -43.04
N VAL A 23 -5.11 7.99 -41.94
CA VAL A 23 -5.26 8.70 -40.67
C VAL A 23 -3.82 9.06 -40.29
N GLN A 24 -3.45 10.32 -40.50
CA GLN A 24 -2.25 10.85 -39.84
C GLN A 24 -2.41 10.54 -38.36
N SER A 25 -1.43 9.85 -37.77
CA SER A 25 -1.28 9.85 -36.33
C SER A 25 -1.26 11.31 -35.91
N ILE A 26 -2.23 11.70 -35.10
CA ILE A 26 -2.11 12.94 -34.34
C ILE A 26 -0.91 12.71 -33.44
N ASP A 27 0.23 13.33 -33.77
CA ASP A 27 1.35 13.44 -32.85
C ASP A 27 0.83 14.25 -31.66
N TRP A 28 0.47 13.53 -30.59
CA TRP A 28 0.19 14.12 -29.30
C TRP A 28 1.53 14.61 -28.76
N GLU A 29 1.68 15.93 -28.62
CA GLU A 29 2.82 16.52 -27.92
C GLU A 29 2.94 15.85 -26.53
N ALA A 30 4.15 15.41 -26.19
CA ALA A 30 4.43 14.64 -24.97
C ALA A 30 4.15 15.42 -23.66
N ASP A 31 3.80 16.70 -23.76
CA ASP A 31 3.43 17.60 -22.67
C ASP A 31 1.91 17.61 -22.35
N GLN A 32 1.10 16.82 -23.06
CA GLN A 32 -0.36 16.69 -22.83
C GLN A 32 -0.79 15.35 -22.18
N CYS A 33 0.16 14.53 -21.72
CA CYS A 33 -0.09 13.18 -21.21
C CYS A 33 0.47 12.96 -19.79
N ASP A 34 0.05 13.77 -18.81
CA ASP A 34 0.37 13.55 -17.39
C ASP A 34 -0.58 12.53 -16.71
N CYS A 35 -1.20 11.63 -17.48
CA CYS A 35 -2.11 10.62 -16.96
C CYS A 35 -1.37 9.28 -16.75
N PHE A 36 -1.20 8.90 -15.49
CA PHE A 36 -0.66 7.60 -15.08
C PHE A 36 -1.77 6.56 -15.12
N LEU A 37 -1.62 5.54 -15.97
CA LEU A 37 -2.54 4.41 -15.99
C LEU A 37 -2.05 3.34 -15.03
N ALA A 38 -2.83 3.03 -14.00
CA ALA A 38 -2.58 1.84 -13.21
C ALA A 38 -3.15 0.62 -13.96
N ASP A 39 -2.33 -0.40 -14.16
CA ASP A 39 -2.71 -1.70 -14.72
C ASP A 39 -3.66 -2.48 -13.78
N GLY A 40 -4.14 -3.67 -14.13
CA GLY A 40 -4.95 -4.50 -13.23
C GLY A 40 -6.42 -4.61 -13.61
N VAL A 41 -7.25 -5.05 -12.66
CA VAL A 41 -8.64 -5.49 -12.91
C VAL A 41 -9.59 -4.33 -13.20
N GLU A 42 -9.37 -3.19 -12.55
CA GLU A 42 -10.07 -1.94 -12.82
C GLU A 42 -9.02 -0.84 -13.08
N PRO A 43 -8.50 -0.73 -14.32
CA PRO A 43 -7.46 0.23 -14.62
C PRO A 43 -8.01 1.66 -14.46
N GLY A 44 -7.25 2.49 -13.73
CA GLY A 44 -7.60 3.87 -13.44
C GLY A 44 -6.56 4.84 -13.99
N TYR A 45 -7.01 6.01 -14.45
CA TYR A 45 -6.13 7.11 -14.78
C TYR A 45 -5.94 8.02 -13.57
N TYR A 46 -4.70 8.37 -13.30
CA TYR A 46 -4.30 9.22 -12.18
C TYR A 46 -3.53 10.41 -12.73
N THR A 47 -3.73 11.56 -12.12
CA THR A 47 -3.12 12.83 -12.54
C THR A 47 -1.78 13.09 -11.90
N GLU A 48 -1.41 12.33 -10.86
CA GLU A 48 -0.17 12.50 -10.11
C GLU A 48 0.45 11.15 -9.78
N HIS A 49 1.76 11.15 -9.55
CA HIS A 49 2.49 10.00 -9.06
C HIS A 49 3.65 10.43 -8.18
N VAL A 50 4.01 9.60 -7.21
CA VAL A 50 5.21 9.75 -6.41
C VAL A 50 5.91 8.40 -6.26
N PHE A 51 7.23 8.44 -6.29
CA PHE A 51 8.06 7.25 -6.18
C PHE A 51 9.20 7.45 -5.18
N PHE A 52 9.28 6.54 -4.21
CA PHE A 52 10.37 6.44 -3.24
C PHE A 52 11.16 5.17 -3.48
N ASP A 53 12.39 5.33 -3.95
CA ASP A 53 13.36 4.24 -4.15
C ASP A 53 14.41 4.25 -3.04
N PHE A 54 14.49 3.16 -2.28
CA PHE A 54 15.48 3.01 -1.21
C PHE A 54 16.66 2.12 -1.61
N ARG A 55 16.66 1.61 -2.85
CA ARG A 55 17.60 0.57 -3.29
C ARG A 55 19.05 1.05 -3.38
N GLY A 56 19.27 2.34 -3.65
CA GLY A 56 20.60 2.95 -3.82
C GLY A 56 20.94 3.96 -2.71
N LEU A 57 20.51 3.69 -1.48
CA LEU A 57 20.70 4.59 -0.33
C LEU A 57 21.74 4.07 0.66
N SER A 58 22.75 3.31 0.22
CA SER A 58 23.81 2.78 1.11
C SER A 58 24.52 3.88 1.91
N ASP A 59 24.72 5.06 1.31
CA ASP A 59 25.34 6.21 1.99
C ASP A 59 24.53 6.74 3.19
N TYR A 60 23.24 6.39 3.24
CA TYR A 60 22.32 6.73 4.32
C TYR A 60 22.08 5.57 5.29
N ALA A 61 22.71 4.41 5.05
CA ALA A 61 22.48 3.21 5.82
C ALA A 61 23.13 3.28 7.21
N GLY A 62 22.39 2.78 8.20
CA GLY A 62 22.82 2.73 9.58
C GLY A 62 21.75 2.05 10.43
N ILE A 63 22.13 1.00 11.16
CA ILE A 63 21.24 0.34 12.10
C ILE A 63 21.28 1.13 13.41
N SER A 64 20.13 1.69 13.81
CA SER A 64 20.00 2.43 15.06
C SER A 64 19.89 1.49 16.27
N ASP A 65 20.36 1.96 17.42
CA ASP A 65 20.13 1.27 18.69
C ASP A 65 18.66 1.27 19.09
N ILE A 66 18.25 0.26 19.85
CA ILE A 66 16.89 0.20 20.41
C ILE A 66 16.83 1.08 21.65
N MET A 67 15.94 2.07 21.65
CA MET A 67 15.67 2.87 22.84
C MET A 67 14.98 2.02 23.91
N THR A 68 15.47 2.09 25.15
CA THR A 68 14.98 1.28 26.27
C THR A 68 14.04 2.04 27.21
N GLY A 69 13.87 3.35 27.02
CA GLY A 69 12.96 4.21 27.78
C GLY A 69 11.76 4.68 26.93
N GLU A 70 10.59 4.84 27.56
CA GLU A 70 9.37 5.33 26.90
C GLU A 70 9.61 6.72 26.28
N ASN A 71 9.99 7.72 27.10
CA ASN A 71 10.25 9.08 26.62
C ASN A 71 11.41 9.12 25.62
N GLN A 72 12.49 8.38 25.91
CA GLN A 72 13.64 8.28 25.00
C GLN A 72 13.26 7.72 23.62
N SER A 73 12.26 6.83 23.55
CA SER A 73 11.78 6.31 22.27
C SER A 73 10.97 7.38 21.52
N MET A 74 10.10 8.12 22.20
CA MET A 74 9.31 9.20 21.58
C MET A 74 10.20 10.37 21.12
N GLU A 75 11.21 10.71 21.90
CA GLU A 75 12.13 11.83 21.65
C GLU A 75 13.35 11.41 20.82
N ALA A 76 13.40 10.17 20.33
CA ALA A 76 14.53 9.68 19.58
C ALA A 76 14.71 10.45 18.27
N ASP A 77 15.97 10.77 17.94
CA ASP A 77 16.31 11.39 16.67
C ASP A 77 15.99 10.46 15.48
N LEU A 78 15.87 11.07 14.29
CA LEU A 78 15.79 10.33 13.03
C LEU A 78 17.07 9.51 12.84
N ALA A 79 16.93 8.22 12.56
CA ALA A 79 18.08 7.33 12.42
C ALA A 79 18.89 7.53 11.12
N SER A 80 18.37 8.32 10.17
CA SER A 80 19.07 8.61 8.91
C SER A 80 18.76 10.03 8.43
N LYS A 81 19.80 10.73 7.97
CA LYS A 81 19.69 12.07 7.35
C LYS A 81 18.82 12.06 6.09
N TYR A 82 18.58 10.89 5.49
CA TYR A 82 17.65 10.77 4.37
C TYR A 82 16.24 11.31 4.73
N PHE A 83 15.78 11.09 5.95
CA PHE A 83 14.46 11.52 6.40
C PHE A 83 14.37 13.03 6.68
N GLU A 84 15.50 13.74 6.72
CA GLU A 84 15.55 15.20 6.83
C GLU A 84 15.38 15.91 5.47
N ARG A 85 15.39 15.14 4.37
CA ARG A 85 15.25 15.68 3.02
C ARG A 85 13.87 16.27 2.77
N LYS A 86 13.81 17.28 1.89
CA LYS A 86 12.55 17.93 1.52
C LYS A 86 11.60 16.94 0.85
N GLU A 87 12.13 16.08 -0.01
CA GLU A 87 11.38 15.07 -0.77
C GLU A 87 10.67 14.06 0.14
N TRP A 88 11.31 13.67 1.24
CA TRP A 88 10.67 12.83 2.26
C TRP A 88 9.60 13.63 3.00
N LYS A 89 9.98 14.77 3.61
CA LYS A 89 9.09 15.56 4.48
C LYS A 89 7.91 16.21 3.76
N SER A 90 7.98 16.36 2.44
CA SER A 90 6.84 16.86 1.65
C SER A 90 5.74 15.83 1.48
N PHE A 91 6.02 14.55 1.73
CA PHE A 91 5.05 13.48 1.53
C PHE A 91 4.81 12.64 2.79
N TRP A 92 5.86 12.34 3.56
CA TRP A 92 5.82 11.45 4.72
C TRP A 92 6.15 12.17 6.03
N GLU A 93 5.46 11.78 7.08
CA GLU A 93 5.74 12.15 8.47
C GLU A 93 5.99 10.90 9.31
N ILE A 94 7.16 10.85 9.97
CA ILE A 94 7.53 9.81 10.91
C ILE A 94 6.89 10.11 12.27
N GLN A 95 6.24 9.11 12.85
CA GLN A 95 5.43 9.27 14.05
C GLN A 95 6.23 8.96 15.33
N SER A 96 5.95 9.71 16.39
CA SER A 96 6.60 9.61 17.71
C SER A 96 5.63 9.46 18.89
N TRP A 97 4.37 9.08 18.61
CA TRP A 97 3.31 8.98 19.61
C TRP A 97 3.33 7.64 20.38
N SER A 98 2.67 7.60 21.54
CA SER A 98 2.40 6.36 22.28
C SER A 98 0.90 6.10 22.42
N ASN A 99 0.51 4.84 22.62
CA ASN A 99 -0.89 4.49 22.88
C ASN A 99 -1.33 4.80 24.32
N ARG A 100 -0.55 5.54 25.10
CA ARG A 100 -0.89 5.95 26.47
C ARG A 100 -1.83 7.15 26.45
N ARG A 101 -2.95 7.04 27.16
CA ARG A 101 -3.90 8.13 27.42
C ARG A 101 -3.99 8.33 28.94
N SER A 102 -3.19 9.26 29.46
CA SER A 102 -3.04 9.46 30.91
C SER A 102 -2.57 8.17 31.61
N THR A 103 -3.36 7.60 32.53
CA THR A 103 -3.03 6.36 33.27
C THR A 103 -3.49 5.08 32.58
N VAL A 104 -4.26 5.18 31.48
CA VAL A 104 -4.79 4.02 30.75
C VAL A 104 -4.19 3.91 29.35
N LEU A 105 -4.27 2.71 28.77
CA LEU A 105 -3.86 2.49 27.38
C LEU A 105 -5.08 2.60 26.47
N ALA A 106 -4.92 3.29 25.35
CA ALA A 106 -5.91 3.38 24.29
C ALA A 106 -6.19 2.01 23.66
N PHE A 107 -7.32 1.90 22.94
CA PHE A 107 -7.68 0.74 22.12
C PHE A 107 -7.76 -0.59 22.89
N SER A 108 -8.01 -0.54 24.19
CA SER A 108 -7.98 -1.70 25.09
C SER A 108 -6.67 -2.51 24.93
N ALA A 109 -5.56 -1.80 24.74
CA ALA A 109 -4.25 -2.40 24.55
C ALA A 109 -3.76 -3.04 25.86
N ARG A 110 -3.11 -4.20 25.73
CA ARG A 110 -2.53 -4.95 26.86
C ARG A 110 -1.09 -4.56 27.18
N ALA A 111 -0.51 -3.71 26.34
CA ALA A 111 0.88 -3.34 26.38
C ALA A 111 1.00 -1.88 25.92
N LEU A 112 1.83 -1.12 26.61
CA LEU A 112 2.28 0.16 26.11
C LEU A 112 3.03 -0.08 24.79
N MET A 113 2.67 0.73 23.80
CA MET A 113 3.34 0.81 22.50
C MET A 113 3.77 2.24 22.28
N VAL A 114 5.01 2.42 21.83
CA VAL A 114 5.62 3.72 21.57
C VAL A 114 6.20 3.68 20.16
N ASN A 115 5.69 4.52 19.26
CA ASN A 115 6.34 4.73 17.97
C ASN A 115 7.62 5.53 18.20
N SER A 116 8.72 5.01 17.68
CA SER A 116 10.05 5.58 17.86
C SER A 116 10.60 6.00 16.50
N PRO A 117 10.93 7.28 16.26
CA PRO A 117 11.47 7.72 14.97
C PRO A 117 12.73 6.95 14.57
N ASN A 118 13.56 6.60 15.54
CA ASN A 118 14.78 5.83 15.28
C ASN A 118 14.53 4.37 14.85
N ASN A 119 13.32 3.83 14.98
CA ASN A 119 12.98 2.50 14.46
C ASN A 119 12.67 2.51 12.96
N ILE A 120 12.80 3.66 12.30
CA ILE A 120 12.75 3.81 10.86
C ILE A 120 14.14 4.21 10.40
N TYR A 121 14.82 3.36 9.65
CA TYR A 121 16.21 3.56 9.22
C TYR A 121 16.47 2.96 7.85
N ILE A 122 17.52 3.42 7.15
CA ILE A 122 17.99 2.75 5.95
C ILE A 122 18.99 1.67 6.39
N GLN A 123 18.87 0.47 5.85
CA GLN A 123 19.75 -0.65 6.16
C GLN A 123 20.42 -1.13 4.89
N GLU A 124 21.71 -1.48 4.98
CA GLU A 124 22.42 -2.16 3.90
C GLU A 124 21.76 -3.51 3.59
N ASN A 125 21.79 -3.89 2.31
CA ASN A 125 21.28 -5.16 1.88
C ASN A 125 22.35 -6.25 1.99
N ASP A 126 22.23 -7.05 3.05
CA ASP A 126 23.10 -8.17 3.37
C ASP A 126 22.59 -9.53 2.82
N ASP A 127 21.61 -9.51 1.91
CA ASP A 127 21.16 -10.70 1.20
C ASP A 127 22.34 -11.38 0.48
N LYS A 128 22.36 -12.73 0.43
CA LYS A 128 23.44 -13.50 -0.24
C LYS A 128 23.67 -13.12 -1.71
N LYS A 129 22.62 -12.62 -2.37
CA LYS A 129 22.62 -12.15 -3.77
C LYS A 129 21.75 -10.89 -3.83
N PRO A 130 22.27 -9.75 -3.38
CA PRO A 130 21.47 -8.55 -3.24
C PRO A 130 21.13 -8.01 -4.63
N THR A 131 19.87 -7.62 -4.84
CA THR A 131 19.43 -6.92 -6.05
C THR A 131 19.26 -5.41 -5.81
N SER A 132 19.70 -4.93 -4.64
CA SER A 132 19.74 -3.54 -4.22
C SER A 132 20.87 -3.36 -3.21
N GLU A 133 21.38 -2.15 -3.04
CA GLU A 133 22.43 -1.83 -2.06
C GLU A 133 21.86 -1.64 -0.65
N ALA A 134 20.64 -1.10 -0.56
CA ALA A 134 19.97 -0.82 0.69
C ALA A 134 18.44 -1.05 0.60
N PHE A 135 17.77 -0.87 1.73
CA PHE A 135 16.31 -0.80 1.85
C PHE A 135 15.90 0.04 3.09
N LEU A 136 14.70 0.60 3.05
CA LEU A 136 14.05 1.19 4.21
C LEU A 136 13.65 0.08 5.19
N THR A 137 13.96 0.25 6.46
CA THR A 137 13.66 -0.70 7.53
C THR A 137 12.76 -0.05 8.56
N LYS A 138 11.74 -0.81 8.97
CA LYS A 138 10.84 -0.49 10.07
C LYS A 138 10.99 -1.58 11.12
N ARG A 139 11.30 -1.20 12.35
CA ARG A 139 11.52 -2.16 13.42
C ARG A 139 10.41 -2.11 14.46
N THR A 140 10.14 -3.25 15.07
CA THR A 140 9.40 -3.31 16.32
C THR A 140 10.06 -4.29 17.29
N ASN A 141 10.12 -3.92 18.56
CA ASN A 141 10.78 -4.72 19.58
C ASN A 141 9.96 -4.75 20.87
N ARG A 142 9.75 -5.95 21.40
CA ARG A 142 9.17 -6.14 22.72
C ARG A 142 10.28 -6.03 23.78
N LEU A 143 10.24 -4.92 24.52
CA LEU A 143 11.04 -4.70 25.72
C LEU A 143 10.34 -5.32 26.94
N GLU A 144 11.00 -5.24 28.08
CA GLU A 144 10.48 -5.80 29.34
C GLU A 144 9.13 -5.19 29.71
N THR A 145 9.03 -3.86 29.68
CA THR A 145 7.85 -3.13 30.19
C THR A 145 6.93 -2.59 29.08
N PHE A 146 7.46 -2.37 27.87
CA PHE A 146 6.70 -1.81 26.76
C PHE A 146 7.17 -2.33 25.41
N GLN A 147 6.58 -1.83 24.34
CA GLN A 147 6.97 -2.12 22.99
C GLN A 147 7.36 -0.85 22.26
N VAL A 148 8.52 -0.89 21.62
CA VAL A 148 8.85 0.08 20.60
C VAL A 148 8.31 -0.38 19.25
N ALA A 149 7.72 0.53 18.52
CA ALA A 149 7.11 0.35 17.22
C ALA A 149 7.68 1.39 16.25
N SER A 150 7.22 1.34 15.01
CA SER A 150 7.51 2.36 14.01
C SER A 150 6.28 2.61 13.16
N GLU A 151 6.05 3.87 12.83
CA GLU A 151 4.98 4.29 11.95
C GLU A 151 5.42 5.54 11.19
N PHE A 152 5.10 5.59 9.91
CA PHE A 152 5.07 6.83 9.16
C PHE A 152 3.78 6.87 8.35
N GLY A 153 3.28 8.09 8.14
CA GLY A 153 2.04 8.33 7.41
C GLY A 153 2.23 9.46 6.41
N SER A 154 1.36 9.55 5.42
CA SER A 154 1.38 10.68 4.50
C SER A 154 1.04 11.98 5.24
N VAL A 155 1.61 13.09 4.80
CA VAL A 155 1.29 14.44 5.31
C VAL A 155 -0.10 14.87 4.81
N ASP A 156 -0.39 14.57 3.54
CA ASP A 156 -1.67 14.85 2.91
C ASP A 156 -2.61 13.64 2.93
N ARG A 157 -3.90 13.94 2.74
CA ARG A 157 -4.95 12.96 2.50
C ARG A 157 -5.23 12.81 1.01
N PHE A 158 -5.48 11.59 0.58
CA PHE A 158 -5.73 11.24 -0.82
C PHE A 158 -7.10 10.61 -0.98
N HIS A 159 -7.75 10.85 -2.12
CA HIS A 159 -9.06 10.31 -2.42
C HIS A 159 -8.94 9.40 -3.64
N HIS A 160 -9.03 8.09 -3.42
CA HIS A 160 -8.66 7.05 -4.39
C HIS A 160 -7.17 7.08 -4.78
N LEU A 161 -6.58 5.90 -4.99
CA LEU A 161 -5.15 5.75 -5.27
C LEU A 161 -4.82 4.34 -5.75
N SER A 162 -3.65 4.20 -6.37
CA SER A 162 -2.94 2.94 -6.50
C SER A 162 -1.65 3.03 -5.66
N ILE A 163 -1.58 2.37 -4.51
CA ILE A 163 -0.35 2.26 -3.72
C ILE A 163 0.31 0.91 -3.99
N ARG A 164 1.63 0.91 -4.18
CA ARG A 164 2.47 -0.28 -4.31
C ARG A 164 3.67 -0.18 -3.39
N PHE A 165 4.09 -1.30 -2.84
CA PHE A 165 5.39 -1.39 -2.17
C PHE A 165 6.04 -2.73 -2.46
N LEU A 166 7.36 -2.75 -2.59
CA LEU A 166 8.15 -3.97 -2.62
C LEU A 166 8.76 -4.19 -1.23
N GLY A 167 8.28 -5.21 -0.52
CA GLY A 167 8.64 -5.41 0.87
C GLY A 167 8.76 -6.89 1.26
N ARG A 168 9.37 -7.10 2.43
CA ARG A 168 9.39 -8.39 3.13
C ARG A 168 9.36 -8.17 4.65
N VAL A 169 8.94 -9.20 5.36
CA VAL A 169 8.77 -9.19 6.82
C VAL A 169 9.58 -10.34 7.43
N THR A 170 10.51 -10.05 8.35
CA THR A 170 11.45 -11.06 8.88
C THR A 170 11.49 -11.14 10.40
N GLY A 171 11.69 -12.33 10.97
CA GLY A 171 11.85 -12.50 12.42
C GLY A 171 10.64 -13.13 13.09
N LYS A 172 10.62 -13.08 14.42
CA LYS A 172 9.81 -14.01 15.23
C LYS A 172 8.28 -13.76 15.17
N PRO A 173 7.47 -14.72 15.65
CA PRO A 173 6.05 -14.52 15.93
C PRO A 173 5.78 -13.39 16.93
N GLY A 174 4.73 -12.60 16.65
CA GLY A 174 4.20 -11.63 17.61
C GLY A 174 4.04 -10.20 17.12
N ALA A 175 4.29 -9.92 15.84
CA ALA A 175 4.16 -8.57 15.29
C ALA A 175 3.17 -8.55 14.12
N CYS A 176 2.61 -7.36 13.88
CA CYS A 176 1.82 -7.02 12.71
C CYS A 176 2.60 -5.99 11.90
N MET A 177 2.68 -6.24 10.60
CA MET A 177 3.11 -5.27 9.62
C MET A 177 1.89 -4.82 8.83
N ALA A 178 1.64 -3.52 8.77
CA ALA A 178 0.49 -3.01 8.03
C ALA A 178 0.84 -1.88 7.04
N MET A 179 0.11 -1.88 5.94
CA MET A 179 -0.13 -0.73 5.08
C MET A 179 -1.63 -0.51 5.05
N PHE A 180 -2.08 0.71 5.31
CA PHE A 180 -3.50 1.00 5.37
C PHE A 180 -3.81 2.45 5.00
N THR A 181 -5.04 2.66 4.52
CA THR A 181 -5.61 4.01 4.44
C THR A 181 -6.37 4.32 5.72
N TYR A 182 -6.38 5.55 6.22
CA TYR A 182 -7.07 5.85 7.49
C TYR A 182 -7.74 7.23 7.54
N VAL A 183 -8.99 7.24 8.00
CA VAL A 183 -9.73 8.42 8.45
C VAL A 183 -10.26 8.14 9.86
N PRO A 184 -9.81 8.90 10.88
CA PRO A 184 -10.34 8.77 12.22
C PRO A 184 -11.77 9.31 12.30
N ALA A 185 -12.57 8.73 13.18
CA ALA A 185 -13.86 9.26 13.58
C ALA A 185 -14.08 9.02 15.09
N ASP A 186 -15.01 9.75 15.69
CA ASP A 186 -15.37 9.59 17.10
C ASP A 186 -16.09 8.26 17.34
N GLU A 187 -16.99 7.89 16.42
CA GLU A 187 -17.71 6.64 16.44
C GLU A 187 -17.04 5.61 15.53
N ILE A 188 -16.92 4.37 16.01
CA ILE A 188 -16.27 3.29 15.26
C ILE A 188 -16.95 3.01 13.91
N MET A 189 -18.25 3.27 13.82
CA MET A 189 -19.03 3.06 12.60
C MET A 189 -18.66 4.03 11.49
N ASP A 190 -18.05 5.16 11.83
CA ASP A 190 -17.69 6.22 10.90
C ASP A 190 -16.18 6.22 10.58
N VAL A 191 -15.39 5.37 11.24
CA VAL A 191 -13.99 5.12 10.88
C VAL A 191 -13.95 4.52 9.48
N GLN A 192 -13.05 5.04 8.64
CA GLN A 192 -12.84 4.50 7.29
C GLN A 192 -11.39 4.12 7.12
N GLU A 193 -11.16 2.86 6.78
CA GLU A 193 -9.82 2.32 6.64
C GLU A 193 -9.83 1.09 5.73
N ALA A 194 -8.74 0.89 4.99
CA ALA A 194 -8.53 -0.27 4.15
C ALA A 194 -7.12 -0.82 4.42
N ASP A 195 -7.07 -2.02 4.97
CA ASP A 195 -5.86 -2.63 5.53
C ASP A 195 -5.31 -3.74 4.66
N LEU A 196 -3.99 -3.82 4.68
CA LEU A 196 -3.21 -5.03 4.50
C LEU A 196 -2.44 -5.28 5.78
N GLU A 197 -2.65 -6.44 6.40
CA GLU A 197 -1.91 -6.87 7.60
C GLU A 197 -1.17 -8.21 7.36
N MET A 198 0.12 -8.23 7.70
CA MET A 198 0.94 -9.44 7.76
C MET A 198 1.24 -9.78 9.22
N LEU A 199 0.72 -10.91 9.69
CA LEU A 199 0.85 -11.33 11.08
C LEU A 199 1.96 -12.39 11.21
N THR A 200 3.07 -12.06 11.88
CA THR A 200 4.21 -13.01 11.95
C THR A 200 3.99 -14.24 12.82
N ARG A 201 2.87 -14.29 13.52
CA ARG A 201 2.41 -15.50 14.23
C ARG A 201 1.76 -16.53 13.30
N LYS A 202 1.43 -16.14 12.07
CA LYS A 202 0.84 -17.01 11.06
C LYS A 202 1.90 -17.43 10.05
N ASP A 203 1.58 -18.47 9.28
CA ASP A 203 2.39 -18.86 8.12
C ASP A 203 2.56 -17.68 7.17
N SER A 204 3.75 -17.54 6.58
CA SER A 204 4.04 -16.35 5.78
C SER A 204 3.36 -16.31 4.41
N CYS A 205 2.63 -17.37 4.05
CA CYS A 205 1.69 -17.32 2.94
C CYS A 205 0.35 -16.67 3.33
N ARG A 206 0.06 -16.44 4.62
CA ARG A 206 -1.21 -15.86 5.08
C ARG A 206 -1.14 -14.34 5.12
N ILE A 207 -2.13 -13.71 4.50
CA ILE A 207 -2.29 -12.26 4.48
C ILE A 207 -3.74 -11.88 4.82
N HIS A 208 -3.89 -10.72 5.44
CA HIS A 208 -5.15 -10.20 5.93
C HIS A 208 -5.48 -8.90 5.23
N TYR A 209 -6.70 -8.80 4.70
CA TYR A 209 -7.23 -7.56 4.15
C TYR A 209 -8.55 -7.23 4.82
N THR A 210 -8.74 -5.98 5.21
CA THR A 210 -10.00 -5.53 5.84
C THR A 210 -10.35 -4.14 5.34
N ASN A 211 -11.63 -3.86 5.15
CA ASN A 211 -12.15 -2.52 5.11
C ASN A 211 -12.86 -2.24 6.44
N HIS A 212 -12.42 -1.26 7.21
CA HIS A 212 -13.05 -0.89 8.47
C HIS A 212 -14.25 0.06 8.27
N PRO A 213 -15.30 -0.08 9.09
CA PRO A 213 -15.40 -1.00 10.23
C PRO A 213 -15.75 -2.44 9.82
N GLY A 214 -14.94 -3.41 10.29
CA GLY A 214 -15.21 -4.85 10.13
C GLY A 214 -16.19 -5.44 11.16
N TYR A 215 -16.67 -4.63 12.10
CA TYR A 215 -17.63 -5.01 13.12
C TYR A 215 -18.44 -3.81 13.62
N SER A 216 -19.61 -4.06 14.21
CA SER A 216 -20.47 -3.04 14.80
C SER A 216 -20.13 -2.72 16.26
N VAL A 217 -20.73 -1.66 16.82
CA VAL A 217 -20.58 -1.26 18.22
C VAL A 217 -20.94 -2.38 19.22
N ASP A 218 -21.95 -3.21 18.91
CA ASP A 218 -22.36 -4.37 19.71
C ASP A 218 -21.52 -5.64 19.45
N GLY A 219 -20.50 -5.54 18.61
CA GLY A 219 -19.53 -6.62 18.34
C GLY A 219 -19.97 -7.61 17.26
N LYS A 220 -21.02 -7.32 16.48
CA LYS A 220 -21.38 -8.14 15.32
C LYS A 220 -20.32 -7.96 14.25
N VAL A 221 -19.73 -9.07 13.81
CA VAL A 221 -18.72 -9.09 12.75
C VAL A 221 -19.38 -8.98 11.37
N PHE A 222 -18.78 -8.21 10.47
CA PHE A 222 -19.14 -8.12 9.06
C PHE A 222 -18.16 -8.94 8.22
N PRO A 223 -18.45 -10.23 7.94
CA PRO A 223 -17.51 -11.09 7.21
C PRO A 223 -17.18 -10.56 5.80
N GLU A 224 -18.06 -9.78 5.19
CA GLU A 224 -17.88 -9.16 3.89
C GLU A 224 -16.75 -8.11 3.88
N ALA A 225 -16.46 -7.52 5.04
CA ALA A 225 -15.42 -6.50 5.23
C ALA A 225 -14.00 -7.07 5.21
N THR A 226 -13.82 -8.37 5.47
CA THR A 226 -12.50 -8.98 5.66
C THR A 226 -12.25 -10.12 4.66
N ARG A 227 -11.01 -10.21 4.16
CA ARG A 227 -10.50 -11.34 3.37
C ARG A 227 -9.19 -11.83 3.99
N ASN A 228 -9.27 -12.97 4.65
CA ASN A 228 -8.10 -13.70 5.15
C ASN A 228 -7.73 -14.75 4.11
N THR A 229 -6.66 -14.52 3.36
CA THR A 229 -6.33 -15.35 2.19
C THR A 229 -4.91 -15.93 2.28
N THR A 230 -4.61 -16.79 1.32
CA THR A 230 -3.25 -17.26 1.03
C THR A 230 -2.73 -16.44 -0.15
N LEU A 231 -1.50 -15.95 -0.06
CA LEU A 231 -0.82 -15.29 -1.17
C LEU A 231 -0.77 -16.23 -2.40
N PRO A 232 -0.98 -15.70 -3.61
CA PRO A 232 -1.02 -16.50 -4.84
C PRO A 232 0.35 -17.08 -5.18
N ASP A 233 0.38 -18.07 -6.07
CA ASP A 233 1.59 -18.63 -6.69
C ASP A 233 2.70 -19.06 -5.72
N GLY A 234 2.31 -19.47 -4.51
CA GLY A 234 3.27 -19.89 -3.48
C GLY A 234 4.09 -18.74 -2.89
N LEU A 235 3.71 -17.49 -3.17
CA LEU A 235 4.34 -16.31 -2.60
C LEU A 235 4.24 -16.30 -1.08
N ARG A 236 5.21 -15.64 -0.46
CA ARG A 236 5.32 -15.52 0.97
C ARG A 236 5.80 -14.13 1.34
N TRP A 237 5.20 -13.50 2.34
CA TRP A 237 5.58 -12.15 2.75
C TRP A 237 6.96 -12.09 3.43
N ASP A 238 7.58 -13.23 3.75
CA ASP A 238 8.97 -13.28 4.23
C ASP A 238 10.00 -13.27 3.08
N ASP A 239 9.53 -13.32 1.83
CA ASP A 239 10.28 -13.00 0.62
C ASP A 239 9.91 -11.60 0.07
N TRP A 240 10.69 -11.11 -0.88
CA TRP A 240 10.41 -9.83 -1.54
C TRP A 240 9.18 -9.94 -2.44
N VAL A 241 8.09 -9.29 -2.03
CA VAL A 241 6.81 -9.29 -2.74
C VAL A 241 6.36 -7.85 -2.97
N GLU A 242 5.93 -7.55 -4.20
CA GLU A 242 5.19 -6.33 -4.46
C GLU A 242 3.77 -6.52 -3.97
N HIS A 243 3.34 -5.67 -3.04
CA HIS A 243 1.95 -5.58 -2.61
C HIS A 243 1.34 -4.31 -3.15
N ARG A 244 0.07 -4.39 -3.56
CA ARG A 244 -0.64 -3.28 -4.16
C ARG A 244 -2.07 -3.17 -3.65
N LEU A 245 -2.51 -1.94 -3.40
CA LEU A 245 -3.89 -1.53 -3.22
C LEU A 245 -4.30 -0.65 -4.39
N ASP A 246 -5.33 -1.05 -5.13
CA ASP A 246 -6.13 -0.15 -5.95
C ASP A 246 -7.40 0.20 -5.19
N TRP A 247 -7.45 1.42 -4.69
CA TRP A 247 -8.63 1.99 -4.05
C TRP A 247 -9.39 2.79 -5.10
N THR A 248 -10.56 2.28 -5.47
CA THR A 248 -11.51 2.88 -6.41
C THR A 248 -12.78 3.33 -5.65
N PRO A 249 -13.69 4.09 -6.27
CA PRO A 249 -14.93 4.54 -5.61
C PRO A 249 -15.81 3.42 -5.04
N THR A 250 -15.64 2.19 -5.53
CA THR A 250 -16.51 1.07 -5.15
C THR A 250 -15.78 -0.15 -4.63
N ARG A 251 -14.43 -0.15 -4.62
CA ARG A 251 -13.63 -1.32 -4.26
C ARG A 251 -12.28 -0.97 -3.65
N SER A 252 -11.84 -1.85 -2.75
CA SER A 252 -10.43 -2.04 -2.39
C SER A 252 -9.93 -3.32 -3.05
N ILE A 253 -9.09 -3.20 -4.08
CA ILE A 253 -8.53 -4.34 -4.82
C ILE A 253 -7.08 -4.54 -4.37
N TRP A 254 -6.77 -5.74 -3.92
CA TRP A 254 -5.47 -6.08 -3.36
C TRP A 254 -4.75 -7.08 -4.25
N CYS A 255 -3.51 -6.77 -4.61
CA CYS A 255 -2.68 -7.59 -5.47
C CYS A 255 -1.33 -7.92 -4.82
N ALA A 256 -0.76 -9.07 -5.18
CA ALA A 256 0.59 -9.49 -4.84
C ALA A 256 1.32 -9.91 -6.13
N ASN A 257 2.44 -9.25 -6.46
CA ASN A 257 3.15 -9.39 -7.74
C ASN A 257 2.21 -9.31 -8.97
N GLY A 258 1.30 -8.33 -8.97
CA GLY A 258 0.32 -8.15 -10.04
C GLY A 258 -0.87 -9.13 -10.04
N ILE A 259 -0.88 -10.14 -9.16
CA ILE A 259 -1.97 -11.12 -9.09
C ILE A 259 -2.96 -10.72 -7.99
N GLN A 260 -4.25 -10.65 -8.33
CA GLN A 260 -5.30 -10.28 -7.38
C GLN A 260 -5.38 -11.31 -6.24
N SER A 261 -5.15 -10.84 -5.01
CA SER A 261 -5.29 -11.60 -3.76
C SER A 261 -6.66 -11.40 -3.11
N ALA A 262 -7.25 -10.21 -3.22
CA ALA A 262 -8.58 -9.90 -2.67
C ALA A 262 -9.25 -8.73 -3.41
N ASN A 263 -10.57 -8.65 -3.29
CA ASN A 263 -11.40 -7.55 -3.80
C ASN A 263 -12.57 -7.36 -2.82
N ILE A 264 -12.66 -6.19 -2.21
CA ILE A 264 -13.62 -5.86 -1.15
C ILE A 264 -14.45 -4.67 -1.58
N SER A 265 -15.76 -4.85 -1.72
CA SER A 265 -16.72 -3.80 -2.09
C SER A 265 -17.62 -3.35 -0.93
N PHE A 266 -17.38 -3.89 0.27
CA PHE A 266 -18.09 -3.52 1.50
C PHE A 266 -17.21 -2.57 2.33
N GLN A 267 -17.80 -1.53 2.92
CA GLN A 267 -17.10 -0.51 3.72
C GLN A 267 -15.88 0.13 3.05
N VAL A 268 -15.91 0.26 1.72
CA VAL A 268 -14.83 0.92 0.98
C VAL A 268 -14.69 2.36 1.50
N PRO A 269 -13.46 2.82 1.85
CA PRO A 269 -13.26 4.21 2.23
C PRO A 269 -13.79 5.16 1.15
N ARG A 270 -14.50 6.19 1.59
CA ARG A 270 -15.17 7.20 0.77
C ARG A 270 -14.55 8.58 0.93
N ASP A 271 -13.94 8.84 2.09
CA ASP A 271 -13.35 10.15 2.38
C ASP A 271 -11.84 10.17 2.11
N PRO A 272 -11.26 11.35 1.80
CA PRO A 272 -9.82 11.49 1.65
C PRO A 272 -9.07 10.92 2.87
N SER A 273 -8.21 9.94 2.63
CA SER A 273 -7.57 9.13 3.67
C SER A 273 -6.07 9.36 3.73
N LEU A 274 -5.49 9.28 4.93
CA LEU A 274 -4.04 9.19 5.09
C LEU A 274 -3.56 7.82 4.58
N ILE A 275 -2.33 7.74 4.08
CA ILE A 275 -1.64 6.48 3.79
C ILE A 275 -0.68 6.21 4.94
N ILE A 276 -0.80 5.06 5.60
CA ILE A 276 0.00 4.75 6.78
C ILE A 276 0.70 3.40 6.61
N PHE A 277 1.97 3.37 7.01
CA PHE A 277 2.74 2.15 7.15
C PHE A 277 3.16 2.03 8.62
N ASN A 278 2.76 0.97 9.34
CA ASN A 278 3.24 0.70 10.71
C ASN A 278 3.91 -0.69 10.89
N ALA A 279 4.73 -0.83 11.92
CA ALA A 279 5.28 -2.09 12.39
C ALA A 279 5.09 -2.14 13.90
N LEU A 280 4.20 -3.01 14.36
CA LEU A 280 3.75 -3.03 15.75
C LEU A 280 3.61 -4.44 16.29
N GLY A 281 3.36 -4.53 17.60
CA GLY A 281 3.13 -5.79 18.28
C GLY A 281 1.71 -6.27 18.17
N TRP A 282 1.55 -7.54 17.82
CA TRP A 282 0.25 -8.19 17.76
C TRP A 282 -0.03 -9.04 19.00
N ARG A 283 -1.30 -9.05 19.42
CA ARG A 283 -1.76 -9.63 20.69
C ARG A 283 -1.26 -11.08 20.92
N ARG A 284 -0.66 -11.26 22.10
CA ARG A 284 -0.54 -12.46 22.97
C ARG A 284 0.73 -13.34 22.97
N CYS A 285 1.67 -13.21 22.04
CA CYS A 285 3.01 -13.82 22.21
C CYS A 285 4.04 -13.00 21.45
N MET A 286 5.00 -12.39 22.11
CA MET A 286 6.16 -11.78 21.44
C MET A 286 7.44 -12.36 22.01
N GLY A 287 8.24 -12.96 21.13
CA GLY A 287 9.66 -13.22 21.38
C GLY A 287 10.47 -11.93 21.22
N ARG A 288 11.70 -11.91 21.75
CA ARG A 288 12.59 -10.74 21.63
C ARG A 288 13.06 -10.55 20.17
N GLN A 289 12.79 -9.35 19.63
CA GLN A 289 13.21 -8.72 18.36
C GLN A 289 12.58 -9.14 17.03
N HIS A 290 12.14 -8.13 16.24
CA HIS A 290 11.59 -8.27 14.89
C HIS A 290 11.94 -7.05 14.01
N ASP A 291 12.59 -7.30 12.87
CA ASP A 291 12.94 -6.26 11.90
C ASP A 291 12.10 -6.44 10.61
N ARG A 292 11.88 -5.39 9.83
CA ARG A 292 11.00 -5.41 8.65
C ARG A 292 11.54 -4.50 7.56
N GLN A 293 11.46 -4.90 6.30
CA GLN A 293 12.32 -4.33 5.25
C GLN A 293 11.52 -4.01 3.97
N TRP A 294 11.75 -2.84 3.38
CA TRP A 294 11.07 -2.30 2.20
C TRP A 294 12.09 -1.72 1.22
N ARG A 295 12.11 -2.22 -0.02
CA ARG A 295 13.04 -1.73 -1.05
C ARG A 295 12.52 -0.49 -1.76
N SER A 296 11.21 -0.39 -1.96
CA SER A 296 10.58 0.74 -2.62
C SER A 296 9.12 0.90 -2.22
N ILE A 297 8.63 2.14 -2.29
CA ILE A 297 7.22 2.50 -2.15
C ILE A 297 6.86 3.40 -3.32
N HIS A 298 5.85 3.01 -4.09
CA HIS A 298 5.28 3.79 -5.17
C HIS A 298 3.84 4.12 -4.79
N ALA A 299 3.46 5.39 -4.83
CA ALA A 299 2.06 5.78 -4.65
C ALA A 299 1.64 6.61 -5.86
N VAL A 300 0.50 6.26 -6.45
CA VAL A 300 -0.10 7.02 -7.55
C VAL A 300 -1.40 7.64 -7.01
N PRO A 301 -1.34 8.88 -6.48
CA PRO A 301 -2.52 9.57 -5.98
C PRO A 301 -3.33 10.19 -7.11
N VAL A 302 -4.65 10.34 -6.90
CA VAL A 302 -5.48 11.22 -7.74
C VAL A 302 -5.32 12.66 -7.22
N ALA A 303 -4.96 13.63 -8.08
CA ALA A 303 -5.13 15.04 -7.74
C ALA A 303 -6.60 15.46 -7.82
N ARG A 304 -6.95 16.26 -6.81
CA ARG A 304 -8.27 16.74 -6.39
C ARG A 304 -9.26 17.07 -7.51
N ASP A 305 -10.52 16.76 -7.22
CA ASP A 305 -11.71 17.35 -7.83
C ASP A 305 -11.54 18.85 -8.07
N GLY A 306 -11.20 19.19 -9.31
CA GLY A 306 -11.52 20.46 -9.92
C GLY A 306 -12.58 20.19 -10.97
N LEU A 307 -13.86 20.10 -10.55
CA LEU A 307 -15.06 20.48 -11.31
C LEU A 307 -16.32 20.09 -10.51
N GLN A 308 -16.65 20.88 -9.48
CA GLN A 308 -18.03 21.31 -9.37
C GLN A 308 -18.23 22.45 -10.38
N HIS A 309 -19.38 22.41 -11.07
CA HIS A 309 -19.88 23.28 -12.14
C HIS A 309 -19.50 22.88 -13.57
N GLN A 310 -20.34 22.06 -14.20
CA GLN A 310 -21.45 22.54 -15.06
C GLN A 310 -22.66 21.59 -14.96
#